data_AF-A0A4S8MNP9-F1
#
_entry.id   AF-A0A4S8MNP9-F1
#
_cell.length_a   1.000
_cell.length_b   1.000
_cell.length_c   1.000
_cell.angle_alpha   90.00
_cell.angle_beta   90.00
_cell.angle_gamma   90.00
#
_symmetry.space_group_name_H-M   'P 1'
#
loop_
_entity.id
_entity.type
_entity.pdbx_description
1 polymer ?
#
loop_
_entity_poly.entity_id
_entity_poly.type
_entity_poly.pdbx_seq_one_letter_code
_entity_poly.pdbx_strand_id
1 'polypeptide(L)'
;MQAPAKDVPKKTTVFERRSILGGFIITLDQAVSWANRLRAETGLDPVQAGIQNDEGELLFTMDDRVVELGGIECDFYGYRVRHPETGQECYDQYFLVTQRDVVDLPRINGALRIYSSQKVVPGPLEGEAIRLLKKEGVEHSEFLTVPGS
;
A
#
# COMPACT_ATOMS: atom_id res chain seq x y z
N MET A 1 56.94 1.83 3.47
CA MET A 1 55.68 2.30 4.08
C MET A 1 54.52 1.77 3.25
N GLN A 2 53.78 0.78 3.76
CA GLN A 2 52.54 0.32 3.13
C GLN A 2 51.40 1.25 3.54
N ALA A 3 50.60 1.68 2.57
CA ALA A 3 49.39 2.46 2.83
C ALA A 3 48.39 1.62 3.65
N PRO A 4 47.65 2.21 4.59
CA PRO A 4 46.62 1.47 5.32
C PRO A 4 45.55 0.99 4.34
N ALA A 5 45.25 -0.31 4.40
CA ALA A 5 44.13 -0.88 3.67
C ALA A 5 42.87 -0.08 4.03
N LYS A 6 42.18 0.47 3.01
CA LYS A 6 40.87 1.10 3.21
C LYS A 6 39.95 0.03 3.78
N ASP A 7 39.48 0.26 5.00
CA ASP A 7 38.46 -0.57 5.63
C ASP A 7 37.18 -0.41 4.81
N VAL A 8 36.97 -1.31 3.85
CA VAL A 8 35.74 -1.34 3.05
C VAL A 8 34.66 -1.92 3.99
N PRO A 9 33.60 -1.17 4.31
CA PRO A 9 32.55 -1.69 5.17
C PRO A 9 32.02 -3.00 4.60
N LYS A 10 32.13 -4.09 5.37
CA LYS A 10 31.52 -5.37 4.99
C LYS A 10 30.03 -5.11 4.81
N LYS A 11 29.49 -5.37 3.62
CA LYS A 11 28.05 -5.34 3.35
C LYS A 11 27.39 -6.46 4.16
N THR A 12 27.00 -6.17 5.40
CA THR A 12 26.22 -7.11 6.19
C THR A 12 24.83 -7.22 5.56
N THR A 13 24.55 -8.37 4.96
CA THR A 13 23.19 -8.69 4.49
C THR A 13 22.51 -9.41 5.65
N VAL A 14 21.54 -8.75 6.26
CA VAL A 14 20.66 -9.36 7.27
C VAL A 14 19.39 -9.78 6.55
N PHE A 15 18.94 -11.01 6.75
CA PHE A 15 17.64 -11.46 6.26
C PHE A 15 16.60 -11.21 7.35
N GLU A 16 15.49 -10.59 6.97
CA GLU A 16 14.35 -10.34 7.85
C GLU A 16 13.10 -10.99 7.26
N ARG A 17 12.40 -11.75 8.09
CA ARG A 17 11.10 -12.31 7.72
C ARG A 17 10.09 -11.18 7.61
N ARG A 18 9.53 -10.97 6.43
CA ARG A 18 8.61 -9.87 6.09
C ARG A 18 7.48 -10.38 5.22
N SER A 19 6.35 -9.68 5.28
CA SER A 19 5.31 -9.83 4.27
C SER A 19 5.75 -9.13 2.98
N ILE A 20 5.42 -9.71 1.84
CA ILE A 20 5.36 -9.04 0.55
C ILE A 20 3.87 -8.91 0.20
N LEU A 21 3.46 -7.70 -0.10
CA LEU A 21 2.09 -7.38 -0.49
C LEU A 21 2.03 -7.19 -2.01
N GLY A 22 1.02 -7.78 -2.64
CA GLY A 22 0.68 -7.62 -4.05
C GLY A 22 -0.68 -6.95 -4.18
N GLY A 23 -0.79 -5.92 -5.03
CA GLY A 23 -2.01 -5.13 -5.08
C GLY A 23 -1.94 -3.90 -5.97
N PHE A 24 -2.87 -2.98 -5.74
CA PHE A 24 -3.04 -1.76 -6.54
C PHE A 24 -3.01 -0.51 -5.66
N ILE A 25 -2.39 0.56 -6.14
CA ILE A 25 -2.42 1.85 -5.47
C ILE A 25 -3.59 2.68 -5.99
N ILE A 26 -4.28 3.37 -5.07
CA ILE A 26 -5.22 4.45 -5.38
C ILE A 26 -4.76 5.76 -4.72
N THR A 27 -5.14 6.89 -5.29
CA THR A 27 -4.84 8.21 -4.72
C THR A 27 -5.80 8.55 -3.57
N LEU A 28 -5.45 9.53 -2.74
CA LEU A 28 -6.35 10.05 -1.71
C LEU A 28 -7.70 10.50 -2.28
N ASP A 29 -7.72 11.20 -3.41
CA ASP A 29 -8.98 11.65 -4.03
C ASP A 29 -9.87 10.48 -4.44
N GLN A 30 -9.27 9.42 -5.00
CA GLN A 30 -9.99 8.20 -5.35
C GLN A 30 -10.48 7.47 -4.09
N ALA A 31 -9.65 7.39 -3.04
CA ALA A 31 -10.01 6.80 -1.76
C ALA A 31 -11.18 7.54 -1.09
N VAL A 32 -11.11 8.87 -1.00
CA VAL A 32 -12.18 9.70 -0.42
C VAL A 32 -13.46 9.60 -1.23
N SER A 33 -13.37 9.65 -2.55
CA SER A 33 -14.52 9.49 -3.43
C SER A 33 -15.18 8.12 -3.25
N TRP A 34 -14.39 7.06 -3.20
CA TRP A 34 -14.89 5.70 -3.05
C TRP A 34 -15.48 5.44 -1.66
N ALA A 35 -14.73 5.77 -0.60
CA ALA A 35 -15.18 5.63 0.78
C ALA A 35 -16.48 6.41 1.02
N ASN A 36 -16.62 7.63 0.51
CA ASN A 36 -17.84 8.40 0.67
C ASN A 36 -19.05 7.80 -0.07
N ARG A 37 -18.85 7.10 -1.19
CA ARG A 37 -19.93 6.31 -1.81
C ARG A 37 -20.35 5.17 -0.91
N LEU A 38 -19.39 4.39 -0.40
CA LEU A 38 -19.66 3.25 0.49
C LEU A 38 -20.36 3.70 1.79
N ARG A 39 -19.89 4.80 2.39
CA ARG A 39 -20.49 5.39 3.60
C ARG A 39 -21.90 5.88 3.36
N ALA A 40 -22.19 6.45 2.18
CA ALA A 40 -23.54 6.85 1.82
C ALA A 40 -24.50 5.66 1.71
N GLU A 41 -24.02 4.49 1.25
CA GLU A 41 -24.82 3.25 1.20
C GLU A 41 -25.19 2.73 2.59
N THR A 42 -24.32 2.97 3.59
CA THR A 42 -24.53 2.55 4.98
C THR A 42 -25.07 3.65 5.89
N GLY A 43 -25.34 4.85 5.36
CA GLY A 43 -25.85 5.99 6.13
C GLY A 43 -24.85 6.62 7.11
N LEU A 44 -23.55 6.46 6.86
CA LEU A 44 -22.47 7.08 7.63
C LEU A 44 -22.14 8.48 7.11
N ASP A 45 -21.68 9.36 8.01
CA ASP A 45 -21.26 10.72 7.65
C ASP A 45 -20.04 10.71 6.71
N PRO A 46 -19.95 11.62 5.73
CA PRO A 46 -18.82 11.67 4.81
C PRO A 46 -17.53 12.08 5.51
N VAL A 47 -16.41 11.60 4.97
CA VAL A 47 -15.04 11.91 5.39
C VAL A 47 -14.37 12.87 4.40
N GLN A 48 -13.38 13.62 4.88
CA GLN A 48 -12.69 14.66 4.11
C GLN A 48 -11.24 14.29 3.82
N ALA A 49 -10.78 14.67 2.62
CA ALA A 49 -9.38 14.59 2.26
C ALA A 49 -8.52 15.48 3.18
N GLY A 50 -7.32 15.04 3.51
CA GLY A 50 -6.37 15.88 4.26
C GLY A 50 -6.65 15.98 5.76
N ILE A 51 -7.66 15.30 6.30
CA ILE A 51 -7.95 15.29 7.74
C ILE A 51 -7.32 14.04 8.36
N GLN A 52 -6.36 14.24 9.27
CA GLN A 52 -5.60 13.14 9.88
C GLN A 52 -6.49 12.13 10.62
N ASN A 53 -7.57 12.61 11.26
CA ASN A 53 -8.49 11.73 11.97
C ASN A 53 -9.39 10.92 11.01
N ASP A 54 -9.57 11.40 9.78
CA ASP A 54 -10.42 10.73 8.79
C ASP A 54 -9.65 9.66 8.00
N GLU A 55 -8.30 9.65 8.06
CA GLU A 55 -7.47 8.64 7.38
C GLU A 55 -7.80 7.21 7.81
N GLY A 56 -8.02 7.00 9.11
CA GLY A 56 -8.39 5.70 9.65
C GLY A 56 -9.80 5.29 9.19
N GLU A 57 -10.74 6.22 9.21
CA GLU A 57 -12.11 6.01 8.73
C GLU A 57 -12.15 5.67 7.24
N LEU A 58 -11.35 6.36 6.43
CA LEU A 58 -11.14 6.05 5.01
C LEU A 58 -10.63 4.61 4.85
N LEU A 59 -9.57 4.27 5.58
CA LEU A 59 -8.94 2.96 5.52
C LEU A 59 -9.93 1.85 5.87
N PHE A 60 -10.59 1.93 7.03
CA PHE A 60 -11.53 0.90 7.50
C PHE A 60 -12.74 0.76 6.57
N THR A 61 -13.28 1.88 6.08
CA THR A 61 -14.40 1.85 5.13
C THR A 61 -14.03 1.07 3.87
N MET A 62 -12.82 1.29 3.34
CA MET A 62 -12.36 0.60 2.14
C MET A 62 -11.91 -0.84 2.42
N ASP A 63 -11.34 -1.11 3.59
CA ASP A 63 -10.84 -2.43 4.01
C ASP A 63 -11.93 -3.50 3.90
N ASP A 64 -13.09 -3.25 4.53
CA ASP A 64 -14.25 -4.14 4.47
C ASP A 64 -14.64 -4.44 3.01
N ARG A 65 -14.70 -3.38 2.19
CA ARG A 65 -15.08 -3.54 0.78
C ARG A 65 -14.03 -4.28 -0.03
N VAL A 66 -12.75 -4.06 0.21
CA VAL A 66 -11.66 -4.79 -0.46
C VAL A 66 -11.78 -6.29 -0.16
N VAL A 67 -12.02 -6.66 1.10
CA VAL A 67 -12.23 -8.05 1.51
C VAL A 67 -13.46 -8.66 0.82
N GLU A 68 -14.58 -7.93 0.74
CA GLU A 68 -15.79 -8.39 0.03
C GLU A 68 -15.55 -8.64 -1.46
N LEU A 69 -14.66 -7.85 -2.09
CA LEU A 69 -14.27 -8.00 -3.49
C LEU A 69 -13.22 -9.11 -3.71
N GLY A 70 -12.87 -9.86 -2.67
CA GLY A 70 -11.91 -10.97 -2.71
C GLY A 70 -10.45 -10.56 -2.51
N GLY A 71 -10.21 -9.33 -2.04
CA GLY A 71 -8.90 -8.89 -1.58
C GLY A 71 -8.57 -9.36 -0.16
N ILE A 72 -7.46 -8.86 0.39
CA ILE A 72 -6.98 -9.20 1.72
C ILE A 72 -7.24 -8.05 2.70
N GLU A 73 -6.86 -6.83 2.33
CA GLU A 73 -6.96 -5.64 3.18
C GLU A 73 -6.73 -4.36 2.35
N CYS A 74 -7.02 -3.21 2.95
CA CYS A 74 -6.53 -1.90 2.53
C CYS A 74 -5.43 -1.45 3.51
N ASP A 75 -4.30 -0.96 2.99
CA ASP A 75 -3.21 -0.40 3.80
C ASP A 75 -2.88 1.04 3.36
N PHE A 76 -2.23 1.80 4.22
CA PHE A 76 -1.65 3.09 3.86
C PHE A 76 -0.45 2.89 2.94
N TYR A 77 -0.24 3.82 2.01
CA TYR A 77 0.89 3.75 1.10
C TYR A 77 1.54 5.11 0.84
N GLY A 78 2.83 5.08 0.54
CA GLY A 78 3.59 6.30 0.23
C GLY A 78 4.02 7.08 1.46
N TYR A 79 4.17 8.38 1.29
CA TYR A 79 4.64 9.29 2.34
C TYR A 79 3.47 10.08 2.90
N ARG A 80 3.54 10.46 4.18
CA ARG A 80 2.63 11.46 4.71
C ARG A 80 2.99 12.82 4.11
N VAL A 81 2.01 13.48 3.50
CA VAL A 81 2.13 14.77 2.83
C VAL A 81 1.32 15.79 3.60
N ARG A 82 1.81 17.03 3.69
CA ARG A 82 1.05 18.13 4.29
C ARG A 82 0.01 18.64 3.30
N HIS A 83 -1.27 18.51 3.65
CA HIS A 83 -2.36 18.96 2.80
C HIS A 83 -2.55 20.48 2.92
N PRO A 84 -2.59 21.21 1.79
CA PRO A 84 -2.62 22.67 1.81
C PRO A 84 -3.92 23.24 2.39
N GLU A 85 -5.03 22.52 2.25
CA GLU A 85 -6.36 22.98 2.70
C GLU A 85 -6.53 22.87 4.22
N THR A 86 -5.97 21.81 4.83
CA THR A 86 -6.16 21.49 6.25
C THR A 86 -4.93 21.80 7.09
N GLY A 87 -3.76 21.92 6.47
CA GLY A 87 -2.45 22.07 7.11
C GLY A 87 -1.95 20.82 7.83
N GLN A 88 -2.69 19.71 7.77
CA GLN A 88 -2.37 18.45 8.45
C GLN A 88 -1.58 17.51 7.55
N GLU A 89 -0.83 16.59 8.15
CA GLU A 89 -0.09 15.56 7.44
C GLU A 89 -0.91 14.28 7.37
N CYS A 90 -1.13 13.77 6.16
CA CYS A 90 -1.85 12.52 5.93
C CYS A 90 -1.24 11.75 4.72
N TYR A 91 -1.50 10.46 4.61
CA TYR A 91 -1.14 9.63 3.47
C TYR A 91 -1.90 10.10 2.22
N ASP A 92 -1.16 10.20 1.12
CA ASP A 92 -1.70 10.61 -0.18
C ASP A 92 -2.12 9.42 -1.05
N GLN A 93 -1.81 8.19 -0.61
CA GLN A 93 -2.03 6.95 -1.33
C GLN A 93 -2.45 5.82 -0.40
N TYR A 94 -3.23 4.90 -0.97
CA TYR A 94 -3.72 3.70 -0.29
C TYR A 94 -3.45 2.49 -1.17
N PHE A 95 -3.15 1.35 -0.54
CA PHE A 95 -2.82 0.11 -1.23
C PHE A 95 -3.90 -0.94 -1.00
N LEU A 96 -4.55 -1.34 -2.08
CA LEU A 96 -5.56 -2.38 -2.11
C LEU A 96 -4.85 -3.73 -2.27
N VAL A 97 -4.66 -4.43 -1.15
CA VAL A 97 -3.91 -5.68 -1.09
C VAL A 97 -4.79 -6.82 -1.57
N THR A 98 -4.29 -7.59 -2.53
CA THR A 98 -4.96 -8.77 -3.10
C THR A 98 -4.17 -10.04 -2.89
N GLN A 99 -2.86 -9.94 -2.64
CA GLN A 99 -1.99 -11.05 -2.31
C GLN A 99 -1.02 -10.69 -1.18
N ARG A 100 -0.67 -11.69 -0.38
CA ARG A 100 0.31 -11.57 0.69
C ARG A 100 1.11 -12.87 0.80
N ASP A 101 2.42 -12.75 0.66
CA ASP A 101 3.36 -13.83 0.92
C ASP A 101 4.28 -13.45 2.07
N VAL A 102 4.74 -14.43 2.86
CA VAL A 102 5.72 -14.20 3.92
C VAL A 102 7.03 -14.83 3.52
N VAL A 103 8.06 -14.00 3.32
CA VAL A 103 9.38 -14.43 2.86
C VAL A 103 10.50 -13.75 3.65
N ASP A 104 11.71 -14.31 3.58
CA ASP A 104 12.90 -13.65 4.09
C ASP A 104 13.43 -12.66 3.05
N LEU A 105 13.40 -11.36 3.40
CA LEU A 105 13.91 -10.29 2.58
C LEU A 105 15.29 -9.84 3.08
N PRO A 106 16.28 -9.68 2.20
CA PRO A 106 17.54 -9.07 2.59
C PRO A 106 17.37 -7.57 2.84
N ARG A 107 17.90 -7.09 3.96
CA ARG A 107 18.15 -5.68 4.21
C ARG A 107 19.56 -5.34 3.74
N ILE A 108 19.66 -4.49 2.73
CA ILE A 108 20.92 -4.01 2.15
C ILE A 108 20.99 -2.50 2.37
N ASN A 109 21.98 -2.05 3.14
CA ASN A 109 22.16 -0.64 3.52
C ASN A 109 20.91 -0.03 4.17
N GLY A 110 20.26 -0.77 5.07
CA GLY A 110 19.07 -0.28 5.78
C GLY A 110 17.76 -0.42 5.01
N ALA A 111 17.76 -0.76 3.72
CA ALA A 111 16.55 -0.93 2.92
C ALA A 111 16.24 -2.41 2.62
N LEU A 112 14.98 -2.82 2.77
CA LEU A 112 14.51 -4.13 2.33
C LEU A 112 14.55 -4.20 0.80
N ARG A 113 15.00 -5.33 0.25
CA ARG A 113 15.06 -5.56 -1.19
C ARG A 113 14.26 -6.78 -1.57
N ILE A 114 13.29 -6.59 -2.45
CA ILE A 114 12.55 -7.69 -3.09
C ILE A 114 13.33 -8.09 -4.34
N TYR A 115 13.75 -9.36 -4.42
CA TYR A 115 14.29 -9.90 -5.65
C TYR A 115 13.19 -10.19 -6.66
N SER A 116 13.52 -10.17 -7.97
CA SER A 116 12.54 -10.47 -9.02
C SER A 116 11.87 -11.84 -8.86
N SER A 117 12.58 -12.83 -8.31
CA SER A 117 12.05 -14.17 -8.01
C SER A 117 11.10 -14.22 -6.81
N GLN A 118 11.08 -13.18 -5.98
CA GLN A 118 10.20 -13.02 -4.83
C GLN A 118 9.03 -12.07 -5.14
N LYS A 119 8.98 -11.51 -6.35
CA LYS A 119 7.86 -10.68 -6.74
C LYS A 119 6.60 -11.52 -6.85
N VAL A 120 5.53 -11.00 -6.27
CA VAL A 120 4.20 -11.54 -6.48
C VAL A 120 3.76 -11.19 -7.89
N VAL A 121 3.24 -12.16 -8.63
CA VAL A 121 2.77 -11.98 -10.00
C VAL A 121 1.24 -12.02 -10.00
N PRO A 122 0.56 -11.09 -10.69
CA PRO A 122 -0.89 -11.10 -10.76
C PRO A 122 -1.38 -12.41 -11.41
N GLY A 123 -2.37 -13.03 -10.77
CA GLY A 123 -3.07 -14.22 -11.22
C GLY A 123 -4.53 -13.92 -11.62
N PRO A 124 -5.37 -14.97 -11.77
CA PRO A 124 -6.76 -14.81 -12.16
C PRO A 124 -7.59 -13.93 -11.21
N LEU A 125 -7.31 -13.99 -9.90
CA LEU A 125 -8.00 -13.21 -8.87
C LEU A 125 -7.79 -11.70 -9.05
N GLU A 126 -6.61 -11.28 -9.49
CA GLU A 126 -6.30 -9.87 -9.75
C GLU A 126 -7.03 -9.37 -11.00
N GLY A 127 -7.21 -10.23 -12.00
CA GLY A 127 -8.06 -9.91 -13.16
C GLY A 127 -9.52 -9.66 -12.74
N GLU A 128 -10.02 -10.43 -11.79
CA GLU A 128 -11.35 -10.22 -11.20
C GLU A 128 -11.40 -8.96 -10.34
N ALA A 129 -10.39 -8.71 -9.50
CA ALA A 129 -10.26 -7.50 -8.70
C ALA A 129 -10.26 -6.24 -9.56
N ILE A 130 -9.48 -6.20 -10.66
CA ILE A 130 -9.47 -5.09 -11.62
C ILE A 130 -10.87 -4.87 -12.21
N ARG A 131 -11.56 -5.96 -12.58
CA ARG A 131 -12.93 -5.86 -13.12
C ARG A 131 -13.90 -5.29 -12.08
N LEU A 132 -13.74 -5.66 -10.82
CA LEU A 132 -14.58 -5.19 -9.72
C LEU A 132 -14.28 -3.72 -9.39
N LEU A 133 -13.03 -3.31 -9.26
CA LEU A 133 -12.64 -1.91 -9.09
C LEU A 133 -13.16 -1.01 -10.21
N LYS A 134 -13.12 -1.48 -11.45
CA LYS A 134 -13.73 -0.76 -12.59
C LYS A 134 -15.25 -0.61 -12.47
N LYS A 135 -15.96 -1.62 -11.95
CA LYS A 135 -17.40 -1.52 -11.70
C LYS A 135 -17.72 -0.54 -10.57
N GLU A 136 -16.85 -0.47 -9.57
CA GLU A 136 -16.91 0.49 -8.48
C GLU A 136 -16.50 1.91 -8.90
N GLY A 137 -16.02 2.10 -10.14
CA GLY A 137 -15.55 3.39 -10.65
C GLY A 137 -14.25 3.85 -9.99
N VAL A 138 -13.41 2.92 -9.53
CA VAL A 138 -12.14 3.20 -8.83
C VAL A 138 -10.99 3.11 -9.83
N GLU A 139 -10.32 4.23 -10.05
CA GLU A 139 -9.06 4.26 -10.81
C GLU A 139 -7.91 3.76 -9.94
N HIS A 140 -7.01 2.99 -10.52
CA HIS A 140 -5.93 2.33 -9.80
C HIS A 140 -4.65 2.25 -10.65
N SER A 141 -3.51 2.08 -9.99
CA SER A 141 -2.21 1.86 -10.65
C SER A 141 -2.13 0.51 -11.36
N GLU A 142 -1.02 0.26 -12.06
CA GLU A 142 -0.61 -1.10 -12.40
C GLU A 142 -0.45 -1.96 -11.13
N PHE A 143 -0.47 -3.28 -11.27
CA PHE A 143 -0.22 -4.19 -10.15
C PHE A 143 1.22 -4.03 -9.65
N LEU A 144 1.37 -3.86 -8.34
CA LEU A 144 2.66 -3.65 -7.69
C LEU A 144 2.91 -4.68 -6.61
N THR A 145 4.19 -4.85 -6.33
CA THR A 145 4.68 -5.70 -5.24
C THR A 145 5.57 -4.86 -4.32
N VAL A 146 5.22 -4.80 -3.05
CA VAL A 146 5.91 -3.96 -2.06
C VAL A 146 6.17 -4.75 -0.77
N PRO A 147 7.22 -4.42 0.01
CA PRO A 147 7.37 -4.98 1.34
C PRO A 147 6.21 -4.50 2.21
N GLY A 148 5.60 -5.41 2.96
CA GLY A 148 4.60 -5.05 3.97
C GLY A 148 5.25 -4.32 5.15
N SER A 149 4.44 -3.44 5.75
CA SER A 149 4.67 -2.68 6.98
C SER A 149 5.18 -3.55 8.14
#